data_AF-A0A6C0CAI8-F1
#
_entry.id   AF-A0A6C0CAI8-F1
#
_cell.length_a   1.000
_cell.length_b   1.000
_cell.length_c   1.000
_cell.angle_alpha   90.00
_cell.angle_beta   90.00
_cell.angle_gamma   90.00
#
_symmetry.space_group_name_H-M   'P 1'
#
loop_
_entity.id
_entity.type
_entity.pdbx_description
1 polymer ?
#
loop_
_entity_poly.entity_id
_entity_poly.type
_entity_poly.pdbx_seq_one_letter_code
_entity_poly.pdbx_strand_id
1 'polypeptide(L)'
;MDAIIAKKIMDLMTAEEHTEEVKDANAFVMKWIQRSMVIAHLPEGLLKIMNMWARRTEWYDDDGYSKFEKCLWKVVSRELKTRVFDLLVKWMNEDNGNMPEKKDLYYALGTASNSLYYYHNNLWPTMGAELESEACRWVLEHGEHDLIESGDGGHFQYYDCINGEVCYHLPHIPKPNRFSKYENEEEKFEYEEEEAGWVCVGANTLVPC
;
A
#
# COMPACT_ATOMS: atom_id res chain seq x y z
N MET A 1 30.85 2.48 -3.27
CA MET A 1 30.13 3.64 -3.84
C MET A 1 30.62 4.88 -3.13
N ASP A 2 30.98 5.94 -3.85
CA ASP A 2 31.41 7.21 -3.25
C ASP A 2 30.20 7.85 -2.54
N ALA A 3 30.36 8.20 -1.26
CA ALA A 3 29.30 8.81 -0.46
C ALA A 3 28.79 10.13 -1.07
N ILE A 4 29.65 10.83 -1.82
CA ILE A 4 29.30 12.07 -2.53
C ILE A 4 28.31 11.79 -3.66
N ILE A 5 28.50 10.68 -4.37
CA ILE A 5 27.65 10.29 -5.50
C ILE A 5 26.26 9.87 -4.98
N ALA A 6 26.23 9.00 -3.97
CA ALA A 6 24.99 8.57 -3.34
C ALA A 6 24.15 9.77 -2.87
N LYS A 7 24.82 10.75 -2.25
CA LYS A 7 24.18 11.99 -1.81
C LYS A 7 23.56 12.78 -2.97
N LYS A 8 24.27 12.96 -4.08
CA LYS A 8 23.74 13.71 -5.23
C LYS A 8 22.52 13.04 -5.87
N ILE A 9 22.48 11.71 -5.94
CA ILE A 9 21.31 10.98 -6.46
C ILE A 9 20.13 11.16 -5.50
N MET A 10 20.38 11.06 -4.20
CA MET A 10 19.36 11.32 -3.17
C MET A 10 18.84 12.76 -3.22
N ASP A 11 19.72 13.75 -3.42
CA ASP A 11 19.34 15.15 -3.56
C ASP A 11 18.44 15.37 -4.78
N LEU A 12 18.75 14.74 -5.92
CA LEU A 12 17.89 14.75 -7.13
C LEU A 12 16.51 14.14 -6.85
N MET A 13 16.46 12.99 -6.19
CA MET A 13 15.21 12.31 -5.87
C MET A 13 14.37 13.10 -4.87
N THR A 14 15.00 13.69 -3.84
CA THR A 14 14.31 14.50 -2.84
C THR A 14 13.78 15.81 -3.41
N ALA A 15 14.47 16.42 -4.38
CA ALA A 15 13.97 17.60 -5.08
C ALA A 15 12.64 17.34 -5.82
N GLU A 16 12.40 16.09 -6.23
CA GLU A 16 11.25 15.69 -7.03
C GLU A 16 10.22 14.86 -6.22
N GLU A 17 10.44 14.64 -4.92
CA GLU A 17 9.65 13.73 -4.08
C GLU A 17 8.15 14.07 -4.02
N HIS A 18 7.81 15.35 -4.24
CA HIS A 18 6.44 15.85 -4.17
C HIS A 18 5.84 16.20 -5.54
N THR A 19 6.49 15.84 -6.65
CA THR A 19 5.90 16.06 -7.97
C THR A 19 4.76 15.09 -8.24
N GLU A 20 3.89 15.47 -9.17
CA GLU A 20 2.75 14.64 -9.58
C GLU A 20 3.23 13.31 -10.18
N GLU A 21 4.35 13.27 -10.91
CA GLU A 21 4.88 12.02 -11.47
C GLU A 21 5.25 10.99 -10.38
N VAL A 22 5.80 11.44 -9.25
CA VAL A 22 6.11 10.56 -8.11
C VAL A 22 4.85 10.10 -7.41
N LYS A 23 3.85 10.99 -7.25
CA LYS A 23 2.56 10.62 -6.66
C LYS A 23 1.81 9.63 -7.55
N ASP A 24 1.77 9.86 -8.85
CA ASP A 24 1.13 9.00 -9.85
C ASP A 24 1.78 7.62 -9.89
N ALA A 25 3.11 7.56 -9.83
CA ALA A 25 3.84 6.28 -9.76
C ALA A 25 3.48 5.49 -8.49
N ASN A 26 3.44 6.16 -7.32
CA ASN A 26 3.01 5.53 -6.07
C ASN A 26 1.55 5.07 -6.13
N ALA A 27 0.64 5.90 -6.64
CA ALA A 27 -0.78 5.58 -6.78
C ALA A 27 -1.01 4.40 -7.73
N PHE A 28 -0.27 4.35 -8.85
CA PHE A 28 -0.30 3.25 -9.81
C PHE A 28 0.09 1.92 -9.14
N VAL A 29 1.21 1.89 -8.41
CA VAL A 29 1.68 0.70 -7.71
C VAL A 29 0.71 0.30 -6.59
N MET A 30 0.22 1.27 -5.81
CA MET A 30 -0.75 1.03 -4.73
C MET A 30 -2.03 0.39 -5.24
N LYS A 31 -2.66 0.97 -6.26
CA LYS A 31 -3.90 0.47 -6.86
C LYS A 31 -3.75 -0.99 -7.27
N TRP A 32 -2.59 -1.35 -7.80
CA TRP A 32 -2.33 -2.71 -8.22
C TRP A 32 -2.06 -3.67 -7.04
N ILE A 33 -1.28 -3.23 -6.05
CA ILE A 33 -1.04 -4.02 -4.84
C ILE A 33 -2.37 -4.34 -4.15
N GLN A 34 -3.25 -3.34 -4.00
CA GLN A 34 -4.56 -3.53 -3.38
C GLN A 34 -5.43 -4.51 -4.16
N ARG A 35 -5.36 -4.52 -5.51
CA ARG A 35 -6.09 -5.47 -6.37
C ARG A 35 -5.56 -6.90 -6.29
N SER A 36 -4.24 -7.06 -6.12
CA SER A 36 -3.57 -8.37 -6.11
C SER A 36 -3.32 -8.94 -4.72
N MET A 37 -3.62 -8.18 -3.67
CA MET A 37 -3.35 -8.57 -2.30
C MET A 37 -4.26 -9.70 -1.84
N VAL A 38 -3.66 -10.82 -1.45
CA VAL A 38 -4.34 -11.89 -0.74
C VAL A 38 -4.20 -11.63 0.76
N ILE A 39 -5.26 -11.10 1.39
CA ILE A 39 -5.25 -10.69 2.81
C ILE A 39 -4.82 -11.84 3.73
N ALA A 40 -5.21 -13.08 3.41
CA ALA A 40 -4.83 -14.26 4.19
C ALA A 40 -3.31 -14.53 4.23
N HIS A 41 -2.52 -13.93 3.35
CA HIS A 41 -1.05 -14.03 3.35
C HIS A 41 -0.36 -12.88 4.10
N LEU A 42 -1.12 -11.91 4.62
CA LEU A 42 -0.53 -10.84 5.42
C LEU A 42 -0.03 -11.36 6.77
N PRO A 43 1.00 -10.73 7.36
CA PRO A 43 1.48 -11.12 8.67
C PRO A 43 0.41 -11.04 9.76
N GLU A 44 0.48 -11.96 10.71
CA GLU A 44 -0.49 -12.08 11.80
C GLU A 44 -0.60 -10.78 12.62
N GLY A 45 0.51 -10.11 12.90
CA GLY A 45 0.51 -8.86 13.64
C GLY A 45 -0.20 -7.73 12.89
N LEU A 46 -0.01 -7.63 11.57
CA LEU A 46 -0.72 -6.69 10.74
C LEU A 46 -2.24 -6.97 10.73
N LEU A 47 -2.62 -8.24 10.58
CA LEU A 47 -4.03 -8.66 10.63
C LEU A 47 -4.71 -8.29 11.96
N LYS A 48 -4.00 -8.42 13.09
CA LYS A 48 -4.49 -8.00 14.41
C LYS A 48 -4.76 -6.48 14.46
N ILE A 49 -3.83 -5.67 13.95
CA ILE A 49 -3.98 -4.21 13.92
C ILE A 49 -5.15 -3.80 13.01
N MET A 50 -5.24 -4.40 11.82
CA MET A 50 -6.33 -4.13 10.87
C MET A 50 -7.70 -4.48 11.49
N ASN A 51 -7.82 -5.65 12.14
CA ASN A 51 -9.04 -6.06 12.82
C ASN A 51 -9.42 -5.11 13.96
N MET A 52 -8.44 -4.63 14.73
CA MET A 52 -8.65 -3.62 15.76
C MET A 52 -9.25 -2.34 15.18
N TRP A 53 -8.64 -1.78 14.13
CA TRP A 53 -9.14 -0.58 13.46
C TRP A 53 -10.57 -0.75 12.95
N ALA A 54 -10.85 -1.89 12.30
CA ALA A 54 -12.16 -2.14 11.73
C ALA A 54 -13.28 -2.23 12.79
N ARG A 55 -13.05 -2.92 13.92
CA ARG A 55 -14.05 -3.10 14.99
C ARG A 55 -14.42 -1.81 15.71
N ARG A 56 -13.46 -0.91 15.85
CA ARG A 56 -13.67 0.38 16.50
C ARG A 56 -14.27 1.42 15.58
N THR A 57 -14.56 1.09 14.33
CA THR A 57 -14.90 2.07 13.29
C THR A 57 -13.81 3.14 13.11
N GLU A 58 -12.57 2.79 13.43
CA GLU A 58 -11.36 3.61 13.39
C GLU A 58 -10.47 3.21 12.21
N TRP A 59 -11.06 2.66 11.15
CA TRP A 59 -10.35 2.32 9.90
C TRP A 59 -9.79 3.57 9.21
N TYR A 60 -10.50 4.68 9.37
CA TYR A 60 -10.13 5.99 8.89
C TYR A 60 -9.53 6.82 10.04
N ASP A 61 -8.59 7.70 9.70
CA ASP A 61 -8.14 8.74 10.60
C ASP A 61 -9.08 9.95 10.61
N ASP A 62 -8.70 10.99 11.37
CA ASP A 62 -9.50 12.21 11.54
C ASP A 62 -9.71 12.99 10.23
N ASP A 63 -8.81 12.80 9.26
CA ASP A 63 -8.88 13.41 7.93
C ASP A 63 -9.73 12.57 6.96
N GLY A 64 -10.23 11.41 7.38
CA GLY A 64 -11.03 10.49 6.57
C GLY A 64 -10.22 9.61 5.63
N TYR A 65 -8.90 9.48 5.84
CA TYR A 65 -8.04 8.60 5.05
C TYR A 65 -7.87 7.25 5.74
N SER A 66 -7.83 6.17 4.95
CA SER A 66 -7.59 4.83 5.48
C SER A 66 -6.20 4.75 6.11
N LYS A 67 -6.13 4.34 7.38
CA LYS A 67 -4.88 4.15 8.11
C LYS A 67 -4.00 3.09 7.43
N PHE A 68 -4.64 2.02 6.94
CA PHE A 68 -3.98 0.98 6.16
C PHE A 68 -3.36 1.56 4.88
N GLU A 69 -4.10 2.38 4.12
CA GLU A 69 -3.59 3.00 2.89
C GLU A 69 -2.46 3.98 3.17
N LYS A 70 -2.51 4.75 4.27
CA LYS A 70 -1.39 5.59 4.70
C LYS A 70 -0.14 4.77 5.03
N CYS A 71 -0.28 3.64 5.70
CA CYS A 71 0.84 2.73 5.96
C CYS A 71 1.38 2.13 4.66
N LEU A 72 0.50 1.67 3.77
CA LEU A 72 0.87 1.10 2.48
C LEU A 72 1.60 2.12 1.60
N TRP A 73 1.10 3.36 1.54
CA TRP A 73 1.74 4.46 0.81
C TRP A 73 3.18 4.67 1.27
N LYS A 74 3.44 4.67 2.58
CA LYS A 74 4.80 4.82 3.12
C LYS A 74 5.72 3.68 2.69
N VAL A 75 5.24 2.43 2.74
CA VAL A 75 6.03 1.25 2.32
C VAL A 75 6.31 1.31 0.82
N VAL A 76 5.29 1.53 0.00
CA VAL A 76 5.40 1.62 -1.47
C VAL A 76 6.35 2.75 -1.86
N SER A 77 6.21 3.93 -1.26
CA SER A 77 7.08 5.07 -1.52
C SER A 77 8.54 4.76 -1.18
N ARG A 78 8.81 4.09 -0.05
CA ARG A 78 10.17 3.68 0.34
C ARG A 78 10.75 2.66 -0.64
N GLU A 79 9.99 1.64 -1.01
CA GLU A 79 10.44 0.59 -1.92
C GLU A 79 10.69 1.15 -3.33
N LEU A 80 9.79 2.00 -3.82
CA LEU A 80 9.95 2.68 -5.10
C LEU A 80 11.19 3.57 -5.10
N LYS A 81 11.41 4.34 -4.01
CA LYS A 81 12.61 5.17 -3.82
C LYS A 81 13.88 4.33 -3.87
N THR A 82 13.92 3.20 -3.17
CA THR A 82 15.06 2.27 -3.17
C THR A 82 15.37 1.75 -4.57
N ARG A 83 14.35 1.27 -5.31
CA ARG A 83 14.55 0.74 -6.66
C ARG A 83 14.99 1.79 -7.67
N VAL A 84 14.41 2.99 -7.60
CA VAL A 84 14.81 4.12 -8.44
C VAL A 84 16.27 4.46 -8.16
N PHE A 85 16.66 4.55 -6.89
CA PHE A 85 18.04 4.80 -6.50
C PHE A 85 19.00 3.74 -7.09
N ASP A 86 18.68 2.46 -6.95
CA ASP A 86 19.50 1.36 -7.47
C ASP A 86 19.64 1.39 -8.99
N LEU A 87 18.55 1.72 -9.71
CA LEU A 87 18.57 1.90 -11.16
C LEU A 87 19.46 3.06 -11.58
N LEU A 88 19.34 4.21 -10.93
CA LEU A 88 20.14 5.40 -11.23
C LEU A 88 21.63 5.16 -10.95
N VAL A 89 21.97 4.48 -9.86
CA VAL A 89 23.35 4.07 -9.56
C VAL A 89 23.88 3.13 -10.63
N LYS A 90 23.08 2.15 -11.06
CA LYS A 90 23.46 1.20 -12.10
C LYS A 90 23.74 1.91 -13.43
N TRP A 91 22.82 2.74 -13.89
CA TRP A 91 22.98 3.46 -15.16
C TRP A 91 24.15 4.43 -15.14
N MET A 92 24.38 5.12 -14.02
CA MET A 92 25.56 5.97 -13.86
C MET A 92 26.86 5.16 -14.00
N ASN A 93 26.94 3.96 -13.43
CA ASN A 93 28.11 3.09 -13.58
C ASN A 93 28.30 2.59 -15.01
N GLU A 94 27.20 2.38 -15.74
CA GLU A 94 27.21 1.95 -17.16
C GLU A 94 27.58 3.11 -18.10
N ASP A 95 27.22 4.35 -17.76
CA ASP A 95 27.52 5.56 -18.54
C ASP A 95 28.79 6.29 -18.05
N ASN A 96 29.85 5.53 -17.76
CA ASN A 96 31.18 6.04 -17.38
C ASN A 96 31.19 7.05 -16.21
N GLY A 97 30.23 6.97 -15.29
CA GLY A 97 30.13 7.86 -14.14
C GLY A 97 29.40 9.18 -14.42
N ASN A 98 28.75 9.33 -15.57
CA ASN A 98 27.92 10.51 -15.85
C ASN A 98 26.73 10.57 -14.89
N MET A 99 26.50 11.75 -14.31
CA MET A 99 25.44 11.95 -13.35
C MET A 99 24.07 11.83 -14.03
N PRO A 100 23.12 11.05 -13.46
CA PRO A 100 21.76 10.98 -13.98
C PRO A 100 21.06 12.35 -13.96
N GLU A 101 20.30 12.62 -15.01
CA GLU A 101 19.46 13.81 -15.15
C GLU A 101 18.02 13.53 -14.69
N LYS A 102 17.23 14.59 -14.60
CA LYS A 102 15.80 14.51 -14.25
C LYS A 102 15.00 13.56 -15.15
N LYS A 103 15.32 13.47 -16.45
CA LYS A 103 14.65 12.55 -17.37
C LYS A 103 14.91 11.08 -17.00
N ASP A 104 16.12 10.78 -16.50
CA ASP A 104 16.52 9.44 -16.11
C ASP A 104 15.80 9.03 -14.82
N LEU A 105 15.55 9.99 -13.92
CA LEU A 105 14.70 9.76 -12.75
C LEU A 105 13.29 9.30 -13.13
N TYR A 106 12.62 9.98 -14.06
CA TYR A 106 11.28 9.59 -14.49
C TYR A 106 11.26 8.25 -15.24
N TYR A 107 12.28 7.99 -16.05
CA TYR A 107 12.43 6.69 -16.69
C TYR A 107 12.67 5.56 -15.66
N ALA A 108 13.49 5.82 -14.64
CA ALA A 108 13.69 4.91 -13.51
C ALA A 108 12.41 4.69 -12.70
N LEU A 109 11.61 5.74 -12.46
CA LEU A 109 10.31 5.64 -11.78
C LEU A 109 9.34 4.73 -12.54
N GLY A 110 9.20 4.92 -13.85
CA GLY A 110 8.38 4.05 -14.69
C GLY A 110 8.88 2.60 -14.70
N THR A 111 10.20 2.41 -14.77
CA THR A 111 10.83 1.08 -14.74
C THR A 111 10.61 0.38 -13.39
N ALA A 112 10.82 1.09 -12.29
CA ALA A 112 10.64 0.57 -10.93
C ALA A 112 9.17 0.24 -10.64
N SER A 113 8.24 1.10 -11.04
CA SER A 113 6.79 0.89 -10.88
C SER A 113 6.32 -0.36 -11.64
N ASN A 114 6.77 -0.53 -12.89
CA ASN A 114 6.48 -1.74 -13.66
C ASN A 114 7.15 -2.98 -13.05
N SER A 115 8.38 -2.85 -12.54
CA SER A 115 9.06 -3.98 -11.89
C SER A 115 8.31 -4.47 -10.65
N LEU A 116 7.77 -3.56 -9.83
CA LEU A 116 6.93 -3.90 -8.69
C LEU A 116 5.62 -4.56 -9.12
N TYR A 117 5.02 -4.09 -10.21
CA TYR A 117 3.84 -4.71 -10.82
C TYR A 117 4.09 -6.18 -11.23
N TYR A 118 5.28 -6.56 -11.71
CA TYR A 118 5.50 -7.94 -12.16
C TYR A 118 6.00 -8.91 -11.07
N TYR A 119 6.27 -8.45 -9.85
CA TYR A 119 6.87 -9.26 -8.76
C TYR A 119 5.83 -9.95 -7.84
N HIS A 120 4.80 -10.55 -8.44
CA HIS A 120 3.54 -10.97 -7.81
C HIS A 120 3.63 -11.94 -6.61
N ASN A 121 4.61 -12.86 -6.56
CA ASN A 121 4.54 -13.99 -5.62
C ASN A 121 5.45 -13.86 -4.38
N ASN A 122 6.47 -12.99 -4.42
CA ASN A 122 7.46 -12.83 -3.35
C ASN A 122 7.42 -11.45 -2.68
N LEU A 123 6.42 -10.62 -3.02
CA LEU A 123 6.28 -9.27 -2.49
C LEU A 123 5.92 -9.30 -1.00
N TRP A 124 4.93 -10.13 -0.64
CA TRP A 124 4.29 -10.12 0.67
C TRP A 124 5.15 -10.56 1.86
N PRO A 125 6.08 -11.52 1.75
CA PRO A 125 6.96 -11.84 2.87
C PRO A 125 7.79 -10.64 3.34
N THR A 126 8.26 -9.79 2.43
CA THR A 126 9.08 -8.61 2.76
C THR A 126 8.21 -7.38 2.98
N MET A 127 7.36 -7.01 2.00
CA MET A 127 6.48 -5.83 2.13
C MET A 127 5.45 -6.00 3.24
N GLY A 128 4.96 -7.21 3.51
CA GLY A 128 4.03 -7.47 4.60
C GLY A 128 4.66 -7.16 5.96
N ALA A 129 5.90 -7.57 6.18
CA ALA A 129 6.64 -7.28 7.42
C ALA A 129 6.93 -5.78 7.59
N GLU A 130 7.25 -5.09 6.49
CA GLU A 130 7.41 -3.63 6.50
C GLU A 130 6.08 -2.92 6.79
N LEU A 131 4.98 -3.40 6.20
CA LEU A 131 3.65 -2.87 6.43
C LEU A 131 3.17 -3.09 7.86
N GLU A 132 3.44 -4.26 8.44
CA GLU A 132 3.25 -4.52 9.87
C GLU A 132 4.05 -3.53 10.72
N SER A 133 5.31 -3.30 10.37
CA SER A 133 6.18 -2.37 11.10
C SER A 133 5.68 -0.92 11.03
N GLU A 134 5.18 -0.46 9.88
CA GLU A 134 4.57 0.86 9.74
C GLU A 134 3.23 0.95 10.51
N ALA A 135 2.41 -0.11 10.49
CA ALA A 135 1.16 -0.17 11.25
C ALA A 135 1.39 -0.16 12.77
N CYS A 136 2.38 -0.93 13.26
CA CYS A 136 2.81 -0.87 14.66
C CYS A 136 3.27 0.54 15.06
N ARG A 137 4.01 1.22 14.17
CA ARG A 137 4.44 2.60 14.39
C ARG A 137 3.26 3.55 14.45
N TRP A 138 2.27 3.38 13.58
CA TRP A 138 1.03 4.16 13.63
C TRP A 138 0.36 4.06 15.00
N VAL A 139 0.17 2.83 15.49
CA VAL A 139 -0.41 2.56 16.82
C VAL A 139 0.38 3.27 17.92
N LEU A 140 1.72 3.24 17.85
CA LEU A 140 2.62 3.95 18.77
C LEU A 140 2.44 5.45 18.75
N GLU A 141 2.50 6.05 17.56
CA GLU A 141 2.44 7.50 17.35
C GLU A 141 1.07 8.09 17.73
N HIS A 142 -0.01 7.33 17.57
CA HIS A 142 -1.38 7.79 17.80
C HIS A 142 -1.99 7.28 19.11
N GLY A 143 -1.23 6.54 19.92
CA GLY A 143 -1.68 6.10 21.23
C GLY A 143 -2.76 5.02 21.20
N GLU A 144 -2.85 4.22 20.14
CA GLU A 144 -3.90 3.21 19.94
C GLU A 144 -3.60 1.87 20.66
N HIS A 145 -2.87 1.92 21.78
CA HIS A 145 -2.27 0.76 22.46
C HIS A 145 -3.24 -0.20 23.13
N ASP A 146 -4.43 0.28 23.44
CA ASP A 146 -5.32 -0.35 24.42
C ASP A 146 -6.02 -1.63 23.92
N LEU A 147 -5.56 -2.26 22.82
CA LEU A 147 -6.40 -3.25 22.15
C LEU A 147 -5.75 -4.34 21.28
N ILE A 148 -4.54 -4.78 21.60
CA ILE A 148 -4.13 -6.12 21.14
C ILE A 148 -4.81 -7.19 22.01
N GLU A 149 -6.15 -7.21 22.07
CA GLU A 149 -6.89 -8.36 22.58
C GLU A 149 -7.02 -9.39 21.46
N SER A 150 -6.15 -10.39 21.56
CA SER A 150 -6.09 -11.57 20.72
C SER A 150 -7.39 -12.38 20.79
N GLY A 151 -8.29 -12.19 19.83
CA GLY A 151 -9.58 -12.91 19.81
C GLY A 151 -9.81 -13.84 18.61
N ASP A 152 -9.30 -13.51 17.43
CA ASP A 152 -9.96 -13.99 16.19
C ASP A 152 -9.06 -14.81 15.26
N GLY A 153 -8.04 -15.47 15.82
CA GLY A 153 -7.49 -16.67 15.19
C GLY A 153 -6.84 -16.51 13.81
N GLY A 154 -6.37 -15.31 13.45
CA GLY A 154 -5.51 -15.13 12.28
C GLY A 154 -6.19 -14.83 10.94
N HIS A 155 -7.47 -14.42 10.95
CA HIS A 155 -8.17 -13.97 9.73
C HIS A 155 -8.67 -12.53 9.86
N PHE A 156 -8.58 -11.75 8.78
CA PHE A 156 -9.17 -10.41 8.71
C PHE A 156 -10.69 -10.53 8.54
N GLN A 157 -11.44 -9.83 9.37
CA GLN A 157 -12.89 -9.73 9.24
C GLN A 157 -13.41 -8.43 9.84
N TYR A 158 -14.42 -7.84 9.20
CA TYR A 158 -15.16 -6.72 9.75
C TYR A 158 -16.66 -6.88 9.51
N TYR A 159 -17.48 -6.21 10.33
CA TYR A 159 -18.92 -6.19 10.15
C TYR A 159 -19.33 -4.91 9.41
N ASP A 160 -19.91 -5.04 8.22
CA ASP A 160 -20.52 -3.93 7.51
C ASP A 160 -21.92 -3.69 8.10
N CYS A 161 -22.05 -2.60 8.85
CA CYS A 161 -23.32 -2.23 9.47
C CYS A 161 -24.37 -1.70 8.48
N ILE A 162 -23.99 -1.31 7.27
CA ILE A 162 -24.90 -0.84 6.22
C ILE A 162 -25.62 -2.03 5.60
N ASN A 163 -24.85 -3.04 5.20
CA ASN A 163 -25.37 -4.25 4.55
C ASN A 163 -25.73 -5.35 5.55
N GLY A 164 -25.28 -5.23 6.80
CA GLY A 164 -25.58 -6.18 7.87
C GLY A 164 -24.79 -7.49 7.78
N GLU A 165 -23.62 -7.48 7.13
CA GLU A 165 -22.85 -8.67 6.79
C GLU A 165 -21.42 -8.67 7.35
N VAL A 166 -20.82 -9.86 7.43
CA VAL A 166 -19.39 -10.01 7.78
C VAL A 166 -18.58 -10.06 6.50
N CYS A 167 -17.66 -9.11 6.34
CA CYS A 167 -16.79 -8.97 5.19
C CYS A 167 -15.38 -9.48 5.51
N TYR A 168 -14.73 -10.08 4.52
CA TYR A 168 -13.36 -10.63 4.62
C TYR A 168 -12.36 -9.96 3.65
N HIS A 169 -12.86 -9.13 2.73
CA HIS A 169 -12.03 -8.30 1.86
C HIS A 169 -11.64 -7.01 2.59
N LEU A 170 -10.68 -6.25 2.05
CA LEU A 170 -10.35 -4.94 2.60
C LEU A 170 -11.61 -4.08 2.61
N PRO A 171 -11.78 -3.23 3.64
CA PRO A 171 -12.90 -2.32 3.66
C PRO A 171 -12.65 -1.25 2.58
N HIS A 172 -13.30 -1.38 1.42
CA HIS A 172 -13.62 -0.25 0.56
C HIS A 172 -14.81 0.50 1.17
N ILE A 173 -14.79 0.75 2.49
CA ILE A 173 -15.92 1.33 3.21
C ILE A 173 -16.19 2.68 2.54
N PRO A 174 -17.38 2.93 1.97
CA PRO A 174 -17.69 4.25 1.44
C PRO A 174 -17.47 5.28 2.55
N LYS A 175 -16.66 6.32 2.25
CA LYS A 175 -16.34 7.41 3.18
C LYS A 175 -17.62 7.79 3.93
N PRO A 176 -17.64 7.85 5.28
CA PRO A 176 -18.86 8.21 6.01
C PRO A 176 -19.41 9.53 5.45
N ASN A 177 -20.74 9.55 5.20
CA ASN A 177 -21.52 10.59 4.50
C ASN A 177 -21.40 12.04 5.06
N ARG A 178 -20.47 12.34 5.97
CA ARG A 178 -20.19 13.70 6.43
C ARG A 178 -19.33 14.53 5.46
N PHE A 179 -18.76 13.93 4.42
CA PHE A 179 -17.91 14.65 3.45
C PHE A 179 -18.53 14.80 2.05
N SER A 180 -19.83 14.51 1.89
CA SER A 180 -20.53 14.49 0.59
C SER A 180 -20.83 15.88 -0.03
N LYS A 181 -19.91 16.84 0.05
CA LYS A 181 -20.13 18.17 -0.55
C LYS A 181 -19.23 18.54 -1.72
N TYR A 182 -18.24 17.73 -2.12
CA TYR A 182 -17.29 18.13 -3.17
C TYR A 182 -16.82 17.05 -4.15
N GLU A 183 -17.56 15.97 -4.35
CA GLU A 183 -17.25 15.03 -5.45
C GLU A 183 -18.55 14.70 -6.21
N ASN A 184 -19.08 15.71 -6.89
CA ASN A 184 -19.91 15.51 -8.07
C ASN A 184 -19.06 15.98 -9.25
N GLU A 185 -18.49 15.04 -10.00
CA GLU A 185 -18.56 15.00 -11.46
C GLU A 185 -17.74 13.79 -11.98
N GLU A 186 -18.50 12.85 -12.53
CA GLU A 186 -18.12 11.96 -13.64
C GLU A 186 -16.97 10.96 -13.43
N GLU A 187 -17.34 9.72 -13.09
CA GLU A 187 -16.85 8.56 -13.83
C GLU A 187 -17.90 7.45 -13.78
N LYS A 188 -18.70 7.36 -14.85
CA LYS A 188 -19.66 6.30 -15.07
C LYS A 188 -18.96 5.23 -15.92
N PHE A 189 -18.21 4.35 -15.28
CA PHE A 189 -17.68 3.15 -15.94
C PHE A 189 -18.67 1.99 -15.78
N GLU A 190 -19.06 1.41 -16.92
CA GLU A 190 -19.88 0.20 -17.00
C GLU A 190 -19.18 -0.96 -16.27
N TYR A 191 -19.92 -1.60 -15.37
CA TYR A 191 -19.49 -2.82 -14.69
C TYR A 191 -19.58 -3.98 -15.69
N GLU A 192 -18.45 -4.62 -15.99
CA GLU A 192 -18.44 -6.04 -16.32
C GLU A 192 -18.16 -6.80 -15.02
N GLU A 193 -19.19 -7.48 -14.51
CA GLU A 193 -19.08 -8.52 -13.49
C GLU A 193 -18.23 -9.67 -14.03
N GLU A 194 -17.14 -10.01 -13.32
CA GLU A 194 -16.85 -11.35 -12.79
C GLU A 194 -15.39 -11.39 -12.28
N GLU A 195 -15.19 -11.14 -10.99
CA GLU A 195 -14.10 -11.81 -10.26
C GLU A 195 -14.75 -12.60 -9.13
N ALA A 196 -14.90 -13.92 -9.35
CA ALA A 196 -15.20 -14.86 -8.28
C ALA A 196 -14.03 -14.82 -7.28
N GLY A 197 -14.20 -14.04 -6.21
CA GLY A 197 -13.31 -14.03 -5.07
C GLY A 197 -13.27 -15.40 -4.41
N TRP A 198 -12.08 -15.88 -4.11
CA TRP A 198 -11.90 -17.14 -3.38
C TRP A 198 -11.74 -16.83 -1.90
N VAL A 199 -12.59 -17.40 -1.06
CA VAL A 199 -12.57 -17.21 0.40
C VAL A 199 -12.04 -18.47 1.08
N CYS A 200 -11.11 -18.32 2.02
CA CYS A 200 -10.65 -19.43 2.87
C CYS A 200 -11.70 -19.74 3.95
N VAL A 201 -12.26 -20.96 3.94
CA VAL A 201 -13.25 -21.45 4.93
C VAL A 201 -12.66 -22.53 5.86
N GLY A 202 -11.36 -22.44 6.13
CA GLY A 202 -10.63 -23.37 6.99
C GLY A 202 -9.18 -23.52 6.55
N ALA A 203 -8.44 -24.42 7.21
CA ALA A 203 -7.06 -24.72 6.83
C ALA A 203 -7.01 -25.26 5.39
N ASN A 204 -6.54 -24.42 4.46
CA ASN A 204 -6.34 -24.73 3.03
C ASN A 204 -7.60 -25.00 2.20
N THR A 205 -8.77 -24.53 2.62
CA THR A 205 -10.01 -24.68 1.83
C THR A 205 -10.44 -23.34 1.25
N LEU A 206 -10.26 -23.16 -0.05
CA LEU A 206 -10.77 -22.02 -0.81
C LEU A 206 -12.13 -22.37 -1.44
N VAL A 207 -13.14 -21.52 -1.25
CA VAL A 207 -14.42 -21.61 -1.96
C VAL A 207 -14.64 -20.35 -2.80
N PRO A 208 -15.24 -20.46 -4.00
CA PRO A 208 -15.64 -19.30 -4.77
C PRO A 208 -16.83 -18.62 -4.09
N CYS A 209 -16.86 -17.28 -4.08
CA CYS A 209 -18.03 -16.50 -3.70
C CYS A 209 -19.11 -16.56 -4.77
#